data_AF-A0A2A3TDG3-F1
#
_entry.id   AF-A0A2A3TDG3-F1
#
_cell.length_a   1.000
_cell.length_b   1.000
_cell.length_c   1.000
_cell.angle_alpha   90.00
_cell.angle_beta   90.00
_cell.angle_gamma   90.00
#
_symmetry.space_group_name_H-M   'P 1'
#
loop_
_entity.id
_entity.type
_entity.pdbx_description
1 polymer ?
#
loop_
_entity_poly.entity_id
_entity_poly.type
_entity_poly.pdbx_seq_one_letter_code
_entity_poly.pdbx_strand_id
1 'polypeptide(L)' 'MGFFKKSKCNVCNKKFSKEEELMNHQEIIHGKDLKYDCKECTKYFSNMEDMRTHLQREHSYKKDR' A
#
# COMPACT_ATOMS: atom_id res chain seq x y z
N MET A 1 -14.49 15.78 -20.45
CA MET A 1 -14.57 14.73 -19.41
C MET A 1 -13.37 14.92 -18.50
N GLY A 2 -13.62 15.39 -17.28
CA GLY A 2 -12.56 15.78 -16.34
C GLY A 2 -11.73 14.57 -15.93
N PHE A 3 -10.43 14.63 -16.18
CA PHE A 3 -9.47 13.69 -15.64
C PHE A 3 -9.56 13.80 -14.11
N PHE A 4 -10.19 12.81 -13.47
CA PHE A 4 -10.08 12.61 -12.03
C PHE A 4 -8.61 12.29 -11.73
N LYS A 5 -7.80 13.35 -11.66
CA LYS A 5 -6.42 13.29 -11.20
C LYS A 5 -6.51 12.68 -9.80
N LYS A 6 -5.95 11.47 -9.62
CA LYS A 6 -6.15 10.65 -8.43
C LYS A 6 -5.55 11.35 -7.22
N SER A 7 -6.31 12.20 -6.55
CA SER A 7 -5.92 12.92 -5.34
C SER A 7 -6.18 12.06 -4.09
N LYS A 8 -5.92 10.75 -4.20
CA LYS A 8 -6.18 9.78 -3.14
C LYS A 8 -5.09 8.73 -3.13
N CYS A 9 -4.48 8.54 -1.97
CA CYS A 9 -3.54 7.47 -1.74
C CYS A 9 -4.26 6.13 -1.80
N ASN A 10 -3.83 5.23 -2.69
CA ASN A 10 -4.45 3.90 -2.82
C ASN A 10 -4.04 2.97 -1.66
N VAL A 11 -3.08 3.39 -0.83
CA VAL A 11 -2.59 2.62 0.31
C VAL A 11 -3.42 2.86 1.56
N CYS A 12 -3.52 4.12 1.99
CA CYS A 12 -4.23 4.51 3.22
C CYS A 12 -5.55 5.24 2.94
N ASN A 13 -5.97 5.32 1.68
CA ASN A 13 -7.18 6.04 1.25
C ASN A 13 -7.22 7.54 1.59
N LYS A 14 -6.09 8.12 2.03
CA LYS A 14 -5.98 9.55 2.37
C LYS A 14 -6.09 10.42 1.13
N LYS A 15 -6.86 11.50 1.21
CA LYS A 15 -7.07 12.44 0.11
C LYS A 15 -6.07 13.59 0.19
N PHE A 16 -5.59 14.04 -0.96
CA PHE A 16 -4.66 15.15 -1.12
C PHE A 16 -5.23 16.13 -2.14
N SER A 17 -4.91 17.42 -2.04
CA SER A 17 -5.41 18.41 -3.01
C SER A 17 -4.52 18.53 -4.24
N LYS A 18 -3.27 18.04 -4.16
CA LYS A 18 -2.25 18.09 -5.21
C LYS A 18 -1.61 16.72 -5.41
N GLU A 19 -1.11 16.46 -6.60
CA GLU A 19 -0.41 15.22 -6.94
C GLU A 19 0.98 15.14 -6.31
N GLU A 20 1.71 16.26 -6.24
CA GLU A 20 3.00 16.36 -5.55
C GLU A 20 2.88 15.97 -4.07
N GLU A 21 1.83 16.44 -3.39
CA GLU A 21 1.55 16.09 -2.00
C GLU A 21 1.27 14.59 -1.84
N LEU A 22 0.58 13.97 -2.80
CA LEU A 22 0.35 12.54 -2.82
C LEU A 22 1.66 11.77 -3.06
N MET A 23 2.47 12.17 -4.04
CA MET A 23 3.75 11.55 -4.37
C MET A 23 4.70 11.62 -3.16
N ASN A 24 4.83 12.79 -2.55
CA ASN A 24 5.65 12.99 -1.35
C ASN A 24 5.11 12.17 -0.16
N HIS A 25 3.79 12.12 0.02
CA HIS A 25 3.19 11.24 1.03
C HIS A 25 3.50 9.77 0.77
N GLN A 26 3.38 9.30 -0.48
CA GLN A 26 3.71 7.92 -0.82
C GLN A 26 5.20 7.64 -0.61
N GLU A 27 6.08 8.55 -0.98
CA GLU A 27 7.53 8.38 -0.81
C GLU A 27 7.96 8.39 0.67
N ILE A 28 7.44 9.33 1.47
CA ILE A 28 7.83 9.48 2.88
C ILE A 28 7.13 8.44 3.77
N ILE A 29 5.81 8.26 3.61
CA ILE A 29 4.98 7.46 4.52
C ILE A 29 4.89 6.00 4.05
N HIS A 30 4.95 5.74 2.75
CA HIS A 30 4.85 4.39 2.18
C HIS A 30 6.15 3.90 1.54
N GLY A 31 7.12 4.77 1.25
CA GLY A 31 8.35 4.42 0.54
C GLY A 31 9.51 3.97 1.43
N LYS A 32 9.52 4.31 2.73
CA LYS A 32 10.63 3.95 3.62
C LYS A 32 10.36 2.79 4.57
N ASP A 33 9.11 2.53 4.88
CA ASP A 33 8.77 1.62 5.98
C ASP A 33 7.82 0.51 5.59
N LEU A 34 7.52 0.30 4.31
CA LEU A 34 6.65 -0.82 3.89
C LEU A 34 7.27 -1.55 2.69
N LYS A 35 8.31 -2.34 2.96
CA LYS A 35 9.02 -3.10 1.91
C LYS A 35 8.20 -4.26 1.33
N TYR A 36 7.11 -4.63 1.99
CA TYR A 36 6.35 -5.83 1.67
C TYR A 36 4.92 -5.45 1.30
N ASP A 37 4.65 -5.37 -0.01
CA ASP A 37 3.30 -5.24 -0.54
C ASP A 37 2.62 -6.62 -0.59
N CYS A 38 1.36 -6.68 -0.17
CA CYS A 38 0.52 -7.83 -0.44
C CYS A 38 0.12 -7.82 -1.91
N LYS A 39 0.26 -8.94 -2.63
CA LYS A 39 -0.18 -9.02 -4.03
C LYS A 39 -1.68 -9.31 -4.18
N GLU A 40 -2.29 -9.85 -3.13
CA GLU A 40 -3.72 -10.19 -3.09
C GLU A 40 -4.58 -9.00 -2.66
N CYS A 41 -3.99 -7.99 -2.00
CA CYS A 41 -4.69 -6.76 -1.63
C CYS A 41 -3.73 -5.55 -1.61
N THR A 42 -4.27 -4.33 -1.68
CA THR A 42 -3.47 -3.09 -1.63
C THR A 42 -2.97 -2.71 -0.22
N LYS A 43 -2.63 -3.71 0.61
CA LYS A 43 -2.10 -3.51 1.95
C LYS A 43 -0.58 -3.67 1.95
N TYR A 44 0.08 -2.86 2.76
CA TYR A 44 1.52 -2.71 2.79
C TYR A 44 2.01 -2.98 4.21
N PHE A 45 3.17 -3.62 4.34
CA PHE A 45 3.71 -4.07 5.62
C PHE A 45 5.19 -3.70 5.76
N SER A 46 5.56 -3.33 6.99
CA SER A 46 6.94 -2.94 7.32
C SER A 46 7.88 -4.13 7.38
N ASN A 47 7.34 -5.27 7.79
CA ASN A 47 8.08 -6.49 8.01
C ASN A 47 7.45 -7.66 7.24
N MET A 48 8.30 -8.60 6.79
CA MET A 48 7.86 -9.79 6.08
C MET A 48 6.99 -10.69 6.98
N GLU A 49 7.23 -10.67 8.30
CA GLU A 49 6.48 -11.48 9.27
C GLU A 49 5.03 -11.01 9.43
N ASP A 50 4.80 -9.70 9.53
CA ASP A 50 3.46 -9.11 9.50
C ASP A 50 2.75 -9.41 8.18
N MET A 51 3.46 -9.27 7.05
CA MET A 51 2.91 -9.62 5.74
C MET A 51 2.52 -11.10 5.67
N ARG A 52 3.38 -12.02 6.14
CA ARG A 52 3.08 -13.46 6.16
C ARG A 52 1.91 -13.81 7.04
N THR A 53 1.83 -13.21 8.22
CA THR A 53 0.73 -13.41 9.16
C THR A 53 -0.58 -12.92 8.55
N HIS A 54 -0.57 -11.73 7.95
CA HIS A 54 -1.69 -11.21 7.20
C HIS A 54 -2.10 -12.13 6.05
N LEU A 55 -1.13 -12.57 5.24
CA LEU A 55 -1.39 -13.45 4.12
C LEU A 55 -1.97 -14.80 4.55
N GLN A 56 -1.51 -15.38 5.67
CA GLN A 56 -2.09 -16.62 6.19
C GLN A 56 -3.49 -16.43 6.76
N ARG A 57 -3.75 -15.32 7.46
CA ARG A 57 -5.04 -15.04 8.11
C ARG A 57 -6.12 -14.57 7.15
N GLU A 58 -5.77 -13.65 6.26
CA GLU A 58 -6.74 -12.95 5.40
C GLU A 58 -6.81 -13.54 3.98
N HIS A 59 -5.69 -14.05 3.46
CA HIS A 59 -5.60 -14.52 2.08
C HIS A 59 -5.35 -16.03 1.96
N SER A 60 -5.11 -16.72 3.08
CA SER A 60 -4.70 -18.12 3.12
C SER A 60 -3.54 -18.45 2.15
N TYR A 61 -2.58 -17.52 1.98
CA TYR A 61 -1.45 -17.72 1.08
C TYR A 61 -0.58 -18.87 1.61
N LYS A 62 -0.65 -20.02 0.94
CA LYS A 62 0.33 -21.09 1.12
C LYS A 62 1.56 -20.67 0.36
N LYS A 63 2.66 -20.50 1.09
CA LYS A 63 3.97 -20.21 0.52
C LYS A 63 4.38 -21.44 -0.32
N ASP A 64 4.07 -21.43 -1.61
CA ASP A 64 4.61 -22.44 -2.52
C ASP A 64 6.13 -22.22 -2.59
N ARG A 65 6.84 -23.32 -2.40
CA ARG A 65 8.27 -23.40 -2.08
C ARG A 65 9.15 -23.09 -3.27
#